data_AF-Q9V1C9-F1
#
_entry.id   AF-Q9V1C9-F1
#
_cell.length_a   1.000
_cell.length_b   1.000
_cell.length_c   1.000
_cell.angle_alpha   90.00
_cell.angle_beta   90.00
_cell.angle_gamma   90.00
#
_symmetry.space_group_name_H-M   'P 1'
#
loop_
_entity.id
_entity.type
_entity.pdbx_description
1 polymer ?
#
loop_
_entity_poly.entity_id
_entity_poly.type
_entity_poly.pdbx_seq_one_letter_code
_entity_poly.pdbx_strand_id
1 'polypeptide(L)'
;MRSLLSILLISILVLSALPAQAQVKNVIILVSDNEADLTLAEKIGELIQAKVVVTPWGIYNESVSAEIAEKNPSLVLIIGGPKAVSPQYEEDFQSLGISYVRRWGETRVETAISVIKFLKKDYPWLFKNAKLALVYGWDLAGIHKVRELMKRENVIPIYLSRNSSSVPINWSGRFIVVETPFSAGIFKKIRIPNPIIVKANVTKEITWDAIERAEKAIIRAKRIIELTDIPQEKRLEIANRLLSKAKEAYSTGDYIRAYNLANAARSIADSIVSMGMFSKPRIRLPMKLQIQMQLRLLKMLTMRLESQGIDVKPVKELIAKAEDALKRGDLNEAMKYLNEAKELIRQIHRGRVGWRGKGKP
;
A
#
# COMPACT_ATOMS: atom_id res chain seq x y z
N MET A 1 64.21 40.82 -0.36
CA MET A 1 63.15 41.73 0.14
C MET A 1 61.90 41.51 -0.69
N ARG A 2 60.76 41.30 0.00
CA ARG A 2 59.41 41.82 -0.31
C ARG A 2 58.95 41.69 -1.78
N SER A 3 58.13 40.68 -2.09
CA SER A 3 56.65 40.70 -1.98
C SER A 3 55.98 41.14 -3.29
N LEU A 4 54.97 40.36 -3.69
CA LEU A 4 53.66 40.71 -4.26
C LEU A 4 53.28 39.65 -5.32
N LEU A 5 52.32 38.76 -5.04
CA LEU A 5 50.89 38.95 -5.37
C LEU A 5 50.72 39.19 -6.90
N SER A 6 50.05 38.36 -7.70
CA SER A 6 48.72 37.79 -7.50
C SER A 6 48.31 36.82 -8.64
N ILE A 7 47.68 35.70 -8.25
CA ILE A 7 46.40 35.15 -8.76
C ILE A 7 46.26 34.81 -10.27
N LEU A 8 46.06 33.51 -10.59
CA LEU A 8 44.82 32.92 -11.17
C LEU A 8 45.03 31.39 -11.32
N LEU A 9 44.45 30.56 -10.44
CA LEU A 9 43.19 29.80 -10.60
C LEU A 9 43.35 28.37 -11.19
N ILE A 10 42.95 27.42 -10.33
CA ILE A 10 42.08 26.27 -10.63
C ILE A 10 42.70 25.11 -11.40
N SER A 11 43.18 24.13 -10.64
CA SER A 11 42.81 22.72 -10.85
C SER A 11 43.03 21.90 -9.58
N ILE A 12 42.45 22.34 -8.45
CA ILE A 12 42.21 21.43 -7.32
C ILE A 12 40.88 20.74 -7.63
N LEU A 13 40.96 19.62 -8.35
CA LEU A 13 39.89 18.62 -8.39
C LEU A 13 39.77 18.04 -6.98
N VAL A 14 39.03 18.76 -6.13
CA VAL A 14 38.53 18.22 -4.86
C VAL A 14 37.63 17.06 -5.23
N LEU A 15 38.19 15.87 -5.07
CA LEU A 15 37.48 14.61 -4.92
C LEU A 15 36.58 14.73 -3.69
N SER A 16 35.44 15.42 -3.83
CA SER A 16 34.42 15.42 -2.79
C SER A 16 33.80 14.03 -2.79
N ALA A 17 34.32 13.19 -1.91
CA ALA A 17 33.68 11.98 -1.44
C ALA A 17 32.24 12.34 -1.04
N LEU A 18 31.29 12.01 -1.92
CA LEU A 18 29.91 11.89 -1.49
C LEU A 18 29.91 10.80 -0.42
N PRO A 19 29.34 11.03 0.77
CA PRO A 19 29.11 9.94 1.69
C PRO A 19 28.28 8.91 0.92
N ALA A 20 28.76 7.66 0.90
CA ALA A 20 27.96 6.53 0.49
C ALA A 20 26.83 6.37 1.52
N GLN A 21 25.81 7.23 1.43
CA GLN A 21 24.50 6.91 1.95
C GLN A 21 24.16 5.59 1.29
N ALA A 22 24.08 4.53 2.10
CA ALA A 22 23.63 3.23 1.67
C ALA A 22 22.24 3.41 1.06
N GLN A 23 22.21 3.67 -0.24
CA GLN A 23 21.00 3.89 -0.99
C GLN A 23 20.29 2.54 -0.94
N VAL A 24 19.16 2.49 -0.21
CA VAL A 24 18.26 1.34 -0.23
C VAL A 24 17.77 1.22 -1.66
N LYS A 25 18.49 0.43 -2.47
CA LYS A 25 18.17 0.24 -3.88
C LYS A 25 17.03 -0.75 -3.96
N ASN A 26 15.99 -0.39 -4.73
CA ASN A 26 14.84 -1.26 -5.00
C ASN A 26 13.88 -1.42 -3.80
N VAL A 27 13.37 -0.29 -3.28
CA VAL A 27 12.24 -0.29 -2.35
C VAL A 27 10.95 -0.56 -3.12
N ILE A 28 10.10 -1.42 -2.56
CA ILE A 28 8.72 -1.61 -3.02
C ILE A 28 7.78 -1.11 -1.93
N ILE A 29 6.75 -0.37 -2.32
CA ILE A 29 5.64 -0.02 -1.44
C ILE A 29 4.49 -0.99 -1.70
N LEU A 30 4.10 -1.77 -0.69
CA LEU A 30 2.87 -2.57 -0.72
C LEU A 30 1.76 -1.79 -0.05
N VAL A 31 0.66 -1.56 -0.76
CA VAL A 31 -0.50 -0.83 -0.25
C VAL A 31 -1.79 -1.48 -0.75
N SER A 32 -2.88 -1.28 -0.02
CA SER A 32 -4.20 -1.70 -0.51
C SER A 32 -4.75 -0.75 -1.57
N ASP A 33 -5.81 -1.15 -2.27
CA ASP A 33 -6.56 -0.27 -3.17
C ASP A 33 -7.49 0.74 -2.47
N ASN A 34 -7.31 0.95 -1.15
CA ASN A 34 -7.91 2.05 -0.42
C ASN A 34 -7.47 3.40 -0.99
N GLU A 35 -8.42 4.29 -1.28
CA GLU A 35 -8.14 5.53 -2.01
C GLU A 35 -7.15 6.46 -1.31
N ALA A 36 -7.20 6.55 0.01
CA ALA A 36 -6.37 7.46 0.78
C ALA A 36 -4.95 6.88 0.88
N ASP A 37 -4.83 5.66 1.39
CA ASP A 37 -3.52 5.03 1.55
C ASP A 37 -2.79 4.86 0.21
N LEU A 38 -3.50 4.51 -0.86
CA LEU A 38 -2.94 4.41 -2.21
C LEU A 38 -2.46 5.77 -2.74
N THR A 39 -3.24 6.84 -2.56
CA THR A 39 -2.84 8.18 -3.01
C THR A 39 -1.59 8.66 -2.29
N LEU A 40 -1.49 8.40 -0.98
CA LEU A 40 -0.26 8.65 -0.23
C LEU A 40 0.89 7.78 -0.73
N ALA A 41 0.68 6.47 -0.88
CA ALA A 41 1.70 5.52 -1.31
C ALA A 41 2.28 5.87 -2.68
N GLU A 42 1.45 6.27 -3.65
CA GLU A 42 1.90 6.78 -4.95
C GLU A 42 2.77 8.02 -4.80
N LYS A 43 2.36 8.99 -3.96
CA LYS A 43 3.19 10.19 -3.77
C LYS A 43 4.53 9.86 -3.13
N ILE A 44 4.51 9.01 -2.10
CA ILE A 44 5.74 8.58 -1.44
C ILE A 44 6.61 7.79 -2.39
N GLY A 45 6.03 6.90 -3.20
CA GLY A 45 6.71 6.13 -4.23
C GLY A 45 7.43 7.02 -5.24
N GLU A 46 6.80 8.10 -5.68
CA GLU A 46 7.43 9.13 -6.52
C GLU A 46 8.63 9.77 -5.81
N LEU A 47 8.46 10.21 -4.54
CA LEU A 47 9.51 10.91 -3.78
C LEU A 47 10.76 10.04 -3.54
N ILE A 48 10.57 8.74 -3.26
CA ILE A 48 11.67 7.82 -2.96
C ILE A 48 12.05 6.90 -4.13
N GLN A 49 11.44 7.12 -5.31
CA GLN A 49 11.61 6.28 -6.50
C GLN A 49 11.33 4.78 -6.25
N ALA A 50 10.30 4.49 -5.44
CA ALA A 50 9.86 3.13 -5.15
C ALA A 50 8.72 2.69 -6.09
N LYS A 51 8.72 1.40 -6.46
CA LYS A 51 7.57 0.81 -7.16
C LYS A 51 6.43 0.62 -6.16
N VAL A 52 5.24 1.11 -6.51
CA VAL A 52 4.01 0.81 -5.76
C VAL A 52 3.37 -0.46 -6.31
N VAL A 53 3.08 -1.41 -5.44
CA VAL A 53 2.33 -2.64 -5.71
C VAL A 53 1.04 -2.62 -4.90
N VAL A 54 -0.08 -2.85 -5.57
CA VAL A 54 -1.42 -2.71 -4.99
C VAL A 54 -2.04 -4.08 -4.74
N THR A 55 -2.56 -4.30 -3.54
CA THR A 55 -3.37 -5.47 -3.18
C THR A 55 -4.84 -5.09 -3.00
N PRO A 56 -5.80 -6.01 -3.25
CA PRO A 56 -7.17 -5.79 -2.81
C PRO A 56 -7.24 -5.54 -1.30
N TRP A 57 -8.05 -4.56 -0.90
CA TRP A 57 -8.26 -4.21 0.50
C TRP A 57 -8.80 -5.39 1.32
N GLY A 58 -8.11 -5.70 2.42
CA GLY A 58 -8.51 -6.71 3.40
C GLY A 58 -8.41 -8.15 2.92
N ILE A 59 -7.96 -8.41 1.68
CA ILE A 59 -7.88 -9.75 1.11
C ILE A 59 -6.44 -10.07 0.73
N TYR A 60 -5.97 -11.22 1.17
CA TYR A 60 -4.67 -11.76 0.77
C TYR A 60 -4.73 -12.37 -0.64
N ASN A 61 -3.68 -12.12 -1.43
CA ASN A 61 -3.49 -12.66 -2.76
C ASN A 61 -2.02 -13.08 -2.93
N GLU A 62 -1.78 -14.39 -3.03
CA GLU A 62 -0.43 -14.95 -3.14
C GLU A 62 0.35 -14.40 -4.35
N SER A 63 -0.36 -14.01 -5.42
CA SER A 63 0.25 -13.50 -6.66
C SER A 63 0.98 -12.18 -6.43
N VAL A 64 0.51 -11.38 -5.46
CA VAL A 64 1.14 -10.11 -5.07
C VAL A 64 2.46 -10.38 -4.36
N SER A 65 2.51 -11.35 -3.44
CA SER A 65 3.76 -11.79 -2.81
C SER A 65 4.76 -12.31 -3.83
N ALA A 66 4.29 -13.10 -4.79
CA ALA A 66 5.13 -13.61 -5.88
C ALA A 66 5.69 -12.48 -6.76
N GLU A 67 4.88 -11.48 -7.12
CA GLU A 67 5.35 -10.30 -7.87
C GLU A 67 6.41 -9.51 -7.11
N ILE A 68 6.20 -9.29 -5.82
CA ILE A 68 7.13 -8.53 -4.99
C ILE A 68 8.44 -9.31 -4.84
N ALA A 69 8.37 -10.60 -4.51
CA ALA A 69 9.54 -11.45 -4.32
C ALA A 69 10.38 -11.57 -5.60
N GLU A 70 9.74 -11.75 -6.76
CA GLU A 70 10.40 -11.79 -8.07
C GLU A 70 11.30 -10.58 -8.32
N LYS A 71 10.89 -9.40 -7.86
CA LYS A 71 11.63 -8.14 -8.04
C LYS A 71 12.84 -8.03 -7.14
N ASN A 72 13.03 -8.95 -6.19
CA ASN A 72 14.14 -8.96 -5.24
C ASN A 72 14.37 -7.60 -4.55
N PRO A 73 13.35 -7.05 -3.85
CA PRO A 73 13.46 -5.76 -3.19
C PRO A 73 14.42 -5.83 -2.00
N SER A 74 15.13 -4.75 -1.75
CA SER A 74 15.92 -4.62 -0.51
C SER A 74 15.03 -4.36 0.71
N LEU A 75 13.85 -3.77 0.49
CA LEU A 75 12.88 -3.45 1.53
C LEU A 75 11.48 -3.36 0.92
N VAL A 76 10.50 -3.96 1.62
CA VAL A 76 9.08 -3.72 1.37
C VAL A 76 8.51 -2.78 2.43
N LEU A 77 8.11 -1.57 2.04
CA LEU A 77 7.36 -0.65 2.89
C LEU A 77 5.87 -0.95 2.74
N ILE A 78 5.26 -1.50 3.79
CA ILE A 78 3.82 -1.77 3.83
C ILE A 78 3.10 -0.53 4.38
N ILE A 79 2.19 0.05 3.59
CA ILE A 79 1.35 1.19 4.00
C ILE A 79 -0.08 0.70 4.23
N GLY A 80 -0.59 0.95 5.42
CA GLY A 80 -1.95 0.56 5.83
C GLY A 80 -1.96 -0.52 6.91
N GLY A 81 -3.01 -0.52 7.72
CA GLY A 81 -3.15 -1.45 8.84
C GLY A 81 -3.48 -2.89 8.41
N PRO A 82 -3.54 -3.83 9.37
CA PRO A 82 -3.91 -5.23 9.11
C PRO A 82 -5.28 -5.40 8.42
N LYS A 83 -6.19 -4.45 8.62
CA LYS A 83 -7.51 -4.39 7.95
C LYS A 83 -7.42 -4.14 6.45
N ALA A 84 -6.42 -3.36 6.05
CA ALA A 84 -6.25 -2.89 4.69
C ALA A 84 -5.30 -3.80 3.90
N VAL A 85 -4.17 -4.17 4.51
CA VAL A 85 -3.17 -5.05 3.92
C VAL A 85 -2.95 -6.24 4.85
N SER A 86 -3.34 -7.43 4.39
CA SER A 86 -3.29 -8.67 5.19
C SER A 86 -1.92 -8.90 5.84
N PRO A 87 -1.85 -9.31 7.12
CA PRO A 87 -0.61 -9.73 7.78
C PRO A 87 0.08 -10.92 7.10
N GLN A 88 -0.65 -11.72 6.32
CA GLN A 88 -0.09 -12.88 5.61
C GLN A 88 1.05 -12.49 4.65
N TYR A 89 1.04 -11.26 4.12
CA TYR A 89 2.15 -10.74 3.31
C TYR A 89 3.46 -10.65 4.11
N GLU A 90 3.39 -10.28 5.39
CA GLU A 90 4.55 -10.19 6.27
C GLU A 90 5.14 -11.58 6.54
N GLU A 91 4.27 -12.57 6.77
CA GLU A 91 4.68 -13.97 6.92
C GLU A 91 5.39 -14.49 5.66
N ASP A 92 4.89 -14.15 4.48
CA ASP A 92 5.54 -14.50 3.21
C ASP A 92 6.91 -13.86 3.10
N PHE A 93 7.02 -12.54 3.32
CA PHE A 93 8.30 -11.82 3.23
C PHE A 93 9.31 -12.34 4.24
N GLN A 94 8.90 -12.57 5.49
CA GLN A 94 9.75 -13.20 6.50
C GLN A 94 10.20 -14.59 6.05
N SER A 95 9.29 -15.41 5.53
CA SER A 95 9.59 -16.76 5.05
C SER A 95 10.50 -16.78 3.82
N LEU A 96 10.52 -15.70 3.02
CA LEU A 96 11.37 -15.55 1.84
C LEU A 96 12.64 -14.74 2.12
N GLY A 97 12.88 -14.33 3.37
CA GLY A 97 14.06 -13.55 3.75
C GLY A 97 14.06 -12.12 3.21
N ILE A 98 12.89 -11.58 2.87
CA ILE A 98 12.72 -10.22 2.36
C ILE A 98 12.47 -9.28 3.55
N SER A 99 13.29 -8.24 3.69
CA SER A 99 13.09 -7.24 4.73
C SER A 99 11.83 -6.42 4.45
N TYR A 100 11.04 -6.15 5.50
CA TYR A 100 9.85 -5.32 5.39
C TYR A 100 9.68 -4.41 6.61
N VAL A 101 8.92 -3.34 6.44
CA VAL A 101 8.47 -2.46 7.53
C VAL A 101 7.04 -2.02 7.27
N ARG A 102 6.17 -2.10 8.28
CA ARG A 102 4.80 -1.60 8.19
C ARG A 102 4.66 -0.22 8.83
N ARG A 103 3.96 0.69 8.16
CA ARG A 103 3.57 2.02 8.66
C ARG A 103 2.07 2.21 8.51
N TRP A 104 1.40 2.41 9.63
CA TRP A 104 -0.05 2.49 9.70
C TRP A 104 -0.51 3.18 11.00
N GLY A 105 -1.81 3.46 11.07
CA GLY A 105 -2.57 3.77 12.28
C GLY A 105 -4.03 3.35 12.12
N GLU A 106 -4.87 3.55 13.15
CA GLU A 106 -6.25 3.07 13.16
C GLU A 106 -7.13 3.74 12.10
N THR A 107 -6.72 4.94 11.67
CA THR A 107 -7.40 5.72 10.65
C THR A 107 -6.47 6.06 9.48
N ARG A 108 -7.07 6.42 8.34
CA ARG A 108 -6.34 6.98 7.18
C ARG A 108 -5.53 8.24 7.55
N VAL A 109 -6.00 9.00 8.53
CA VAL A 109 -5.29 10.18 9.07
C VAL A 109 -4.01 9.74 9.77
N GLU A 110 -4.11 8.80 10.70
CA GLU A 110 -2.95 8.29 11.45
C GLU A 110 -1.96 7.54 10.56
N THR A 111 -2.44 6.78 9.58
CA THR A 111 -1.57 6.11 8.60
C THR A 111 -0.73 7.12 7.84
N ALA A 112 -1.33 8.22 7.35
CA ALA A 112 -0.57 9.27 6.67
C ALA A 112 0.45 9.95 7.57
N ILE A 113 0.09 10.23 8.82
CA ILE A 113 1.02 10.80 9.81
C ILE A 113 2.19 9.83 10.08
N SER A 114 1.89 8.54 10.25
CA SER A 114 2.87 7.50 10.55
C SER A 114 3.92 7.39 9.44
N VAL A 115 3.48 7.33 8.18
CA VAL A 115 4.36 7.29 7.00
C VAL A 115 5.21 8.55 6.88
N ILE A 116 4.60 9.74 7.02
CA ILE A 116 5.32 11.00 6.84
C ILE A 116 6.31 11.24 7.98
N LYS A 117 5.97 10.92 9.23
CA LYS A 117 6.90 11.00 10.36
C LYS A 117 8.09 10.05 10.17
N PHE A 118 7.81 8.82 9.74
CA PHE A 118 8.85 7.83 9.47
C PHE A 118 9.86 8.35 8.44
N LEU A 119 9.38 8.88 7.32
CA LEU A 119 10.27 9.40 6.28
C LEU A 119 10.93 10.73 6.66
N LYS A 120 10.22 11.64 7.34
CA LYS A 120 10.81 12.91 7.78
C LYS A 120 11.98 12.72 8.75
N LYS A 121 11.94 11.67 9.57
CA LYS A 121 12.99 11.38 10.55
C LYS A 121 14.34 11.14 9.86
N ASP A 122 14.35 10.29 8.85
CA ASP A 122 15.59 9.80 8.23
C ASP A 122 15.88 10.49 6.87
N TYR A 123 14.85 11.04 6.23
CA TYR A 123 14.90 11.62 4.87
C TYR A 123 14.16 12.98 4.79
N PRO A 124 14.47 13.97 5.64
CA PRO A 124 13.75 15.25 5.68
C PRO A 124 13.81 16.03 4.36
N TRP A 125 14.86 15.85 3.55
CA TRP A 125 15.03 16.54 2.27
C TRP A 125 13.98 16.16 1.22
N LEU A 126 13.36 14.98 1.31
CA LEU A 126 12.27 14.55 0.41
C LEU A 126 11.07 15.50 0.47
N PHE A 127 10.93 16.20 1.59
CA PHE A 127 9.84 17.11 1.87
C PHE A 127 10.20 18.58 1.56
N LYS A 128 11.43 18.86 1.11
CA LYS A 128 11.86 20.22 0.76
C LYS A 128 11.03 20.71 -0.42
N ASN A 129 10.51 21.93 -0.31
CA ASN A 129 9.65 22.59 -1.31
C ASN A 129 8.32 21.87 -1.61
N ALA A 130 7.95 20.83 -0.85
CA ALA A 130 6.63 20.23 -0.99
C ALA A 130 5.54 21.16 -0.43
N LYS A 131 4.33 21.05 -0.98
CA LYS A 131 3.11 21.63 -0.40
C LYS A 131 2.32 20.52 0.28
N LEU A 132 1.62 20.82 1.36
CA LEU A 132 0.66 19.86 1.95
C LEU A 132 -0.74 20.13 1.42
N ALA A 133 -1.34 19.14 0.78
CA ALA A 133 -2.77 19.18 0.47
C ALA A 133 -3.56 18.59 1.63
N LEU A 134 -4.31 19.44 2.32
CA LEU A 134 -5.26 19.07 3.35
C LEU A 134 -6.59 18.73 2.69
N VAL A 135 -7.08 17.52 2.91
CA VAL A 135 -8.33 17.01 2.33
C VAL A 135 -9.12 16.23 3.37
N TYR A 136 -10.45 16.28 3.31
CA TYR A 136 -11.26 15.38 4.16
C TYR A 136 -11.00 13.95 3.73
N GLY A 137 -10.56 13.13 4.68
CA GLY A 137 -10.06 11.80 4.41
C GLY A 137 -11.05 10.90 3.69
N TRP A 138 -12.36 11.05 3.89
CA TRP A 138 -13.39 10.16 3.33
C TRP A 138 -14.12 10.78 2.13
N ASP A 139 -13.53 11.82 1.54
CA ASP A 139 -14.09 12.53 0.41
C ASP A 139 -13.38 12.14 -0.89
N LEU A 140 -13.97 11.22 -1.65
CA LEU A 140 -13.40 10.73 -2.90
C LEU A 140 -13.19 11.87 -3.91
N ALA A 141 -14.13 12.81 -4.03
CA ALA A 141 -13.99 13.97 -4.92
C ALA A 141 -12.80 14.86 -4.53
N GLY A 142 -12.63 15.12 -3.23
CA GLY A 142 -11.47 15.83 -2.71
C GLY A 142 -10.17 15.09 -3.00
N ILE A 143 -10.13 13.77 -2.77
CA ILE A 143 -8.94 12.95 -3.03
C ILE A 143 -8.57 12.96 -4.53
N HIS A 144 -9.54 12.86 -5.43
CA HIS A 144 -9.30 13.00 -6.88
C HIS A 144 -8.65 14.34 -7.22
N LYS A 145 -9.15 15.45 -6.65
CA LYS A 145 -8.52 16.76 -6.85
C LYS A 145 -7.09 16.80 -6.31
N VAL A 146 -6.80 16.15 -5.18
CA VAL A 146 -5.41 16.03 -4.68
C VAL A 146 -4.54 15.25 -5.67
N ARG A 147 -5.04 14.14 -6.23
CA ARG A 147 -4.32 13.36 -7.26
C ARG A 147 -4.06 14.18 -8.52
N GLU A 148 -5.00 15.04 -8.94
CA GLU A 148 -4.79 15.98 -10.05
C GLU A 148 -3.67 16.98 -9.75
N LEU A 149 -3.65 17.55 -8.53
CA LEU A 149 -2.61 18.47 -8.10
C LEU A 149 -1.23 17.81 -8.05
N MET A 150 -1.15 16.56 -7.56
CA MET A 150 0.08 15.78 -7.51
C MET A 150 0.74 15.56 -8.88
N LYS A 151 -0.04 15.57 -9.97
CA LYS A 151 0.50 15.44 -11.34
C LYS A 151 1.21 16.71 -11.83
N ARG A 152 0.92 17.86 -11.22
CA ARG A 152 1.39 19.18 -11.69
C ARG A 152 2.38 19.82 -10.74
N GLU A 153 2.32 19.45 -9.46
CA GLU A 153 3.07 20.08 -8.40
C GLU A 153 3.54 19.05 -7.37
N ASN A 154 4.61 19.36 -6.63
CA ASN A 154 5.06 18.53 -5.52
C ASN A 154 4.14 18.68 -4.29
N VAL A 155 3.03 17.97 -4.32
CA VAL A 155 1.98 18.00 -3.29
C VAL A 155 1.95 16.68 -2.54
N ILE A 156 1.91 16.75 -1.20
CA ILE A 156 1.80 15.57 -0.33
C ILE A 156 0.41 15.57 0.32
N PRO A 157 -0.39 14.50 0.15
CA PRO A 157 -1.71 14.41 0.75
C PRO A 157 -1.62 14.26 2.27
N ILE A 158 -2.44 15.02 2.99
CA ILE A 158 -2.71 14.86 4.42
C ILE A 158 -4.22 14.84 4.63
N TYR A 159 -4.67 13.82 5.35
CA TYR A 159 -6.08 13.60 5.60
C TYR A 159 -6.50 14.26 6.92
N LEU A 160 -7.72 14.79 6.91
CA LEU A 160 -8.43 15.25 8.10
C LEU A 160 -9.67 14.39 8.33
N SER A 161 -10.15 14.33 9.57
CA SER A 161 -11.43 13.74 9.93
C SER A 161 -12.44 14.85 10.29
N ARG A 162 -13.70 14.49 10.49
CA ARG A 162 -14.73 15.41 10.99
C ARG A 162 -14.41 15.98 12.37
N ASN A 163 -13.59 15.25 13.14
CA ASN A 163 -13.20 15.59 14.51
C ASN A 163 -11.80 16.22 14.57
N SER A 164 -11.14 16.46 13.43
CA SER A 164 -9.86 17.16 13.40
C SER A 164 -10.05 18.59 13.92
N SER A 165 -9.28 18.94 14.95
CA SER A 165 -9.24 20.29 15.53
C SER A 165 -8.03 21.11 15.06
N SER A 166 -7.01 20.44 14.49
CA SER A 166 -5.78 21.05 14.01
C SER A 166 -5.21 20.28 12.81
N VAL A 167 -4.23 20.88 12.14
CA VAL A 167 -3.42 20.18 11.15
C VAL A 167 -2.52 19.17 11.89
N PRO A 168 -2.55 17.87 11.53
CA PRO A 168 -1.93 16.82 12.34
C PRO A 168 -0.40 16.74 12.22
N ILE A 169 0.22 17.59 11.40
CA ILE A 169 1.66 17.60 11.14
C ILE A 169 2.16 19.05 11.13
N ASN A 170 3.27 19.29 11.84
CA ASN A 170 3.98 20.56 11.73
C ASN A 170 4.61 20.70 10.34
N TRP A 171 4.31 21.81 9.67
CA TRP A 171 4.72 22.07 8.30
C TRP A 171 5.04 23.55 8.10
N SER A 172 6.23 23.82 7.56
CA SER A 172 6.71 25.17 7.26
C SER A 172 6.41 25.62 5.83
N GLY A 173 6.08 24.69 4.93
CA GLY A 173 5.72 25.00 3.55
C GLY A 173 4.27 25.48 3.40
N ARG A 174 3.83 25.68 2.15
CA ARG A 174 2.46 26.12 1.88
C ARG A 174 1.44 24.99 2.08
N PHE A 175 0.27 25.39 2.56
CA PHE A 175 -0.91 24.53 2.63
C PHE A 175 -1.81 24.76 1.41
N ILE A 176 -2.31 23.67 0.83
CA ILE A 176 -3.42 23.66 -0.11
C ILE A 176 -4.60 23.03 0.63
N VAL A 177 -5.73 23.72 0.69
CA VAL A 177 -6.98 23.19 1.23
C VAL A 177 -7.85 22.76 0.08
N VAL A 178 -8.10 21.46 -0.04
CA VAL A 178 -9.02 20.92 -1.03
C VAL A 178 -10.40 20.80 -0.41
N GLU A 179 -11.30 21.68 -0.83
CA GLU A 179 -12.63 21.82 -0.25
C GLU A 179 -13.71 21.36 -1.24
N THR A 180 -14.66 20.61 -0.72
CA THR A 180 -15.87 20.17 -1.41
C THR A 180 -17.10 20.59 -0.61
N PRO A 181 -18.30 20.48 -1.19
CA PRO A 181 -19.55 20.68 -0.45
C PRO A 181 -19.64 19.84 0.84
N PHE A 182 -18.99 18.68 0.89
CA PHE A 182 -19.03 17.77 2.05
C PHE A 182 -17.96 18.05 3.12
N SER A 183 -16.92 18.81 2.78
CA SER A 183 -15.77 19.06 3.66
C SER A 183 -15.65 20.51 4.13
N ALA A 184 -16.38 21.45 3.53
CA ALA A 184 -16.37 22.87 3.88
C ALA A 184 -16.51 23.13 5.40
N GLY A 185 -17.43 22.42 6.05
CA GLY A 185 -17.66 22.57 7.49
C GLY A 185 -16.52 22.08 8.38
N ILE A 186 -15.65 21.20 7.88
CA ILE A 186 -14.47 20.70 8.60
C ILE A 186 -13.39 21.78 8.61
N PHE A 187 -13.10 22.37 7.46
CA PHE A 187 -12.04 23.37 7.33
C PHE A 187 -12.34 24.70 8.04
N LYS A 188 -13.62 25.08 8.15
CA LYS A 188 -14.03 26.27 8.92
C LYS A 188 -13.61 26.22 10.40
N LYS A 189 -13.41 25.03 10.96
CA LYS A 189 -13.07 24.83 12.37
C LYS A 189 -11.56 24.81 12.64
N ILE A 190 -10.75 24.76 11.60
CA ILE A 190 -9.30 24.54 11.72
C ILE A 190 -8.58 25.79 11.25
N ARG A 191 -7.75 26.37 12.13
CA ARG A 191 -6.90 27.49 11.76
C ARG A 191 -5.74 26.98 10.90
N ILE A 192 -5.73 27.37 9.63
CA ILE A 192 -4.68 27.03 8.67
C ILE A 192 -4.03 28.34 8.22
N PRO A 193 -2.72 28.53 8.38
CA PRO A 193 -2.06 29.77 8.01
C PRO A 193 -1.94 29.88 6.48
N ASN A 194 -2.40 31.01 5.92
CA ASN A 194 -2.29 31.38 4.51
C ASN A 194 -2.56 30.22 3.50
N PRO A 195 -3.72 29.55 3.57
CA PRO A 195 -4.01 28.41 2.72
C PRO A 195 -4.32 28.85 1.28
N ILE A 196 -3.86 28.05 0.32
CA ILE A 196 -4.37 28.09 -1.05
C ILE A 196 -5.64 27.23 -1.09
N ILE A 197 -6.80 27.85 -1.29
CA ILE A 197 -8.06 27.11 -1.35
C ILE A 197 -8.31 26.64 -2.78
N VAL A 198 -8.51 25.33 -2.94
CA VAL A 198 -8.86 24.69 -4.21
C VAL A 198 -10.22 24.00 -4.03
N LYS A 199 -11.20 24.37 -4.85
CA LYS A 199 -12.52 23.71 -4.82
C LYS A 199 -12.50 22.43 -5.65
N ALA A 200 -13.23 21.43 -5.18
CA ALA A 200 -13.53 20.22 -5.93
C ALA A 200 -15.03 19.91 -5.85
N ASN A 201 -15.55 19.36 -6.94
CA ASN A 201 -16.96 19.05 -7.12
C ASN A 201 -17.13 17.57 -7.44
N VAL A 202 -18.32 17.03 -7.17
CA VAL A 202 -18.70 15.69 -7.64
C VAL A 202 -19.05 15.80 -9.12
N THR A 203 -18.28 15.12 -9.97
CA THR A 203 -18.55 15.02 -11.41
C THR A 203 -19.13 13.65 -11.75
N LYS A 204 -19.64 13.50 -12.98
CA LYS A 204 -20.11 12.22 -13.51
C LYS A 204 -19.05 11.12 -13.36
N GLU A 205 -17.81 11.42 -13.70
CA GLU A 205 -16.69 10.48 -13.68
C GLU A 205 -16.35 10.05 -12.25
N ILE A 206 -16.34 11.00 -11.30
CA ILE A 206 -16.10 10.70 -9.87
C ILE A 206 -17.25 9.87 -9.29
N THR A 207 -18.50 10.15 -9.69
CA THR A 207 -19.65 9.36 -9.28
C THR A 207 -19.56 7.93 -9.81
N TRP A 208 -19.13 7.75 -11.06
CA TRP A 208 -18.91 6.42 -11.62
C TRP A 208 -17.82 5.64 -10.85
N ASP A 209 -16.68 6.27 -10.54
CA ASP A 209 -15.64 5.66 -9.71
C ASP A 209 -16.18 5.27 -8.32
N ALA A 210 -17.04 6.10 -7.71
CA ALA A 210 -17.68 5.76 -6.44
C ALA A 210 -18.56 4.49 -6.55
N ILE A 211 -19.31 4.34 -7.66
CA ILE A 211 -20.14 3.17 -7.94
C ILE A 211 -19.27 1.92 -8.14
N GLU A 212 -18.23 1.98 -8.97
CA GLU A 212 -17.32 0.85 -9.21
C GLU A 212 -16.61 0.41 -7.92
N ARG A 213 -16.24 1.36 -7.05
CA ARG A 213 -15.66 1.05 -5.73
C ARG A 213 -16.67 0.36 -4.82
N ALA A 214 -17.92 0.80 -4.82
CA ALA A 214 -18.98 0.17 -4.04
C ALA A 214 -19.26 -1.26 -4.52
N GLU A 215 -19.27 -1.50 -5.84
CA GLU A 215 -19.38 -2.84 -6.43
C GLU A 215 -18.25 -3.76 -5.96
N LYS A 216 -16.99 -3.30 -6.09
CA LYS A 216 -15.82 -4.05 -5.64
C LYS A 216 -15.91 -4.38 -4.15
N ALA A 217 -16.32 -3.43 -3.31
CA ALA A 217 -16.49 -3.65 -1.88
C ALA A 217 -17.58 -4.69 -1.57
N ILE A 218 -18.72 -4.65 -2.28
CA ILE A 218 -19.82 -5.62 -2.12
C ILE A 218 -19.38 -7.02 -2.52
N ILE A 219 -18.64 -7.17 -3.64
CA ILE A 219 -18.08 -8.46 -4.07
C ILE A 219 -17.16 -9.04 -2.98
N ARG A 220 -16.33 -8.20 -2.36
CA ARG A 220 -15.47 -8.61 -1.24
C ARG A 220 -16.27 -9.02 -0.02
N ALA A 221 -17.26 -8.22 0.37
CA ALA A 221 -18.14 -8.53 1.50
C ALA A 221 -18.85 -9.87 1.33
N LYS A 222 -19.36 -10.16 0.13
CA LYS A 222 -19.96 -11.44 -0.22
C LYS A 222 -18.98 -12.60 -0.01
N ARG A 223 -17.76 -12.48 -0.55
CA ARG A 223 -16.71 -13.50 -0.39
C ARG A 223 -16.35 -13.72 1.08
N ILE A 224 -16.30 -12.66 1.88
CA ILE A 224 -16.01 -12.77 3.31
C ILE A 224 -17.13 -13.51 4.05
N ILE A 225 -18.40 -13.21 3.77
CA ILE A 225 -19.54 -13.94 4.35
C ILE A 225 -19.43 -15.44 4.03
N GLU A 226 -19.20 -15.78 2.75
CA GLU A 226 -19.03 -17.17 2.31
C GLU A 226 -17.87 -17.91 3.01
N LEU A 227 -16.75 -17.21 3.27
CA LEU A 227 -15.56 -17.82 3.89
C LEU A 227 -15.61 -17.90 5.42
N THR A 228 -16.36 -17.01 6.06
CA THR A 228 -16.33 -16.85 7.53
C THR A 228 -17.64 -17.24 8.21
N ASP A 229 -18.69 -17.54 7.44
CA ASP A 229 -20.03 -17.90 7.91
C ASP A 229 -20.60 -16.87 8.91
N ILE A 230 -20.26 -15.58 8.72
CA ILE A 230 -20.77 -14.48 9.53
C ILE A 230 -22.20 -14.16 9.09
N PRO A 231 -23.18 -14.04 10.02
CA PRO A 231 -24.58 -13.81 9.67
C PRO A 231 -24.83 -12.32 9.32
N GLN A 232 -24.35 -11.89 8.16
CA GLN A 232 -24.40 -10.48 7.69
C GLN A 232 -25.12 -10.32 6.35
N GLU A 233 -25.87 -11.33 5.90
CA GLU A 233 -26.60 -11.36 4.62
C GLU A 233 -27.55 -10.18 4.49
N LYS A 234 -28.28 -9.85 5.55
CA LYS A 234 -29.21 -8.70 5.58
C LYS A 234 -28.49 -7.37 5.31
N ARG A 235 -27.28 -7.19 5.84
CA ARG A 235 -26.50 -5.96 5.59
C ARG A 235 -25.93 -5.94 4.18
N LEU A 236 -25.52 -7.10 3.66
CA LEU A 236 -25.11 -7.24 2.27
C LEU A 236 -26.28 -6.90 1.31
N GLU A 237 -27.50 -7.32 1.63
CA GLU A 237 -28.71 -6.96 0.88
C GLU A 237 -28.97 -5.45 0.89
N ILE A 238 -28.85 -4.79 2.05
CA ILE A 238 -28.96 -3.33 2.15
C ILE A 238 -27.90 -2.64 1.28
N ALA A 239 -26.65 -3.10 1.30
CA ALA A 239 -25.58 -2.54 0.48
C ALA A 239 -25.89 -2.70 -1.02
N ASN A 240 -26.35 -3.87 -1.45
CA ASN A 240 -26.78 -4.11 -2.84
C ASN A 240 -27.93 -3.18 -3.24
N ARG A 241 -28.94 -3.02 -2.39
CA ARG A 241 -30.08 -2.12 -2.67
C ARG A 241 -29.64 -0.67 -2.81
N LEU A 242 -28.71 -0.21 -1.96
CA LEU A 242 -28.14 1.14 -2.06
C LEU A 242 -27.35 1.31 -3.36
N LEU A 243 -26.54 0.32 -3.74
CA LEU A 243 -25.82 0.33 -5.00
C LEU A 243 -26.77 0.37 -6.21
N SER A 244 -27.86 -0.42 -6.22
CA SER A 244 -28.86 -0.38 -7.29
C SER A 244 -29.48 1.01 -7.42
N LYS A 245 -29.87 1.64 -6.30
CA LYS A 245 -30.37 3.02 -6.28
C LYS A 245 -29.32 4.04 -6.74
N ALA A 246 -28.04 3.80 -6.44
CA ALA A 246 -26.95 4.65 -6.91
C ALA A 246 -26.84 4.62 -8.44
N LYS A 247 -26.94 3.43 -9.05
CA LYS A 247 -26.91 3.25 -10.51
C LYS A 247 -28.11 3.90 -11.20
N GLU A 248 -29.30 3.80 -10.60
CA GLU A 248 -30.52 4.48 -11.09
C GLU A 248 -30.42 6.01 -11.00
N ALA A 249 -29.95 6.54 -9.87
CA ALA A 249 -29.69 7.98 -9.74
C ALA A 249 -28.63 8.46 -10.75
N TYR A 250 -27.63 7.63 -11.05
CA TYR A 250 -26.62 7.94 -12.05
C TYR A 250 -27.19 7.99 -13.47
N SER A 251 -28.02 7.02 -13.86
CA SER A 251 -28.63 6.98 -15.20
C SER A 251 -29.61 8.14 -15.44
N THR A 252 -30.21 8.69 -14.38
CA THR A 252 -31.11 9.84 -14.42
C THR A 252 -30.40 11.20 -14.30
N GLY A 253 -29.06 11.22 -14.17
CA GLY A 253 -28.25 12.43 -14.09
C GLY A 253 -28.14 13.06 -12.69
N ASP A 254 -28.73 12.45 -11.65
CA ASP A 254 -28.59 12.88 -10.26
C ASP A 254 -27.28 12.34 -9.65
N TYR A 255 -26.16 12.90 -10.11
CA TYR A 255 -24.82 12.43 -9.75
C TYR A 255 -24.48 12.61 -8.28
N ILE A 256 -25.03 13.62 -7.61
CA ILE A 256 -24.79 13.86 -6.18
C ILE A 256 -25.48 12.78 -5.35
N ARG A 257 -26.75 12.47 -5.66
CA ARG A 257 -27.47 11.39 -4.99
C ARG A 257 -26.82 10.04 -5.26
N ALA A 258 -26.45 9.76 -6.50
CA ALA A 258 -25.73 8.55 -6.86
C ALA A 258 -24.42 8.39 -6.08
N TYR A 259 -23.63 9.46 -5.97
CA TYR A 259 -22.37 9.47 -5.24
C TYR A 259 -22.57 9.17 -3.74
N ASN A 260 -23.58 9.78 -3.12
CA ASN A 260 -23.90 9.55 -1.71
C ASN A 260 -24.37 8.10 -1.46
N LEU A 261 -25.25 7.58 -2.32
CA LEU A 261 -25.75 6.21 -2.24
C LEU A 261 -24.64 5.18 -2.43
N ALA A 262 -23.74 5.40 -3.40
CA ALA A 262 -22.58 4.53 -3.63
C ALA A 262 -21.63 4.51 -2.43
N ASN A 263 -21.31 5.68 -1.86
CA ASN A 263 -20.48 5.74 -0.65
C ASN A 263 -21.14 5.06 0.56
N ALA A 264 -22.46 5.18 0.72
CA ALA A 264 -23.20 4.48 1.77
C ALA A 264 -23.16 2.94 1.56
N ALA A 265 -23.39 2.47 0.34
CA ALA A 265 -23.28 1.05 -0.01
C ALA A 265 -21.89 0.50 0.30
N ARG A 266 -20.85 1.22 -0.13
CA ARG A 266 -19.44 0.89 0.14
C ARG A 266 -19.15 0.82 1.64
N SER A 267 -19.59 1.82 2.41
CA SER A 267 -19.37 1.87 3.86
C SER A 267 -19.97 0.66 4.59
N ILE A 268 -21.13 0.17 4.17
CA ILE A 268 -21.73 -1.04 4.74
C ILE A 268 -20.90 -2.27 4.37
N ALA A 269 -20.52 -2.40 3.09
CA ALA A 269 -19.73 -3.53 2.61
C ALA A 269 -18.34 -3.62 3.28
N ASP A 270 -17.61 -2.50 3.38
CA ASP A 270 -16.31 -2.45 4.06
C ASP A 270 -16.42 -2.81 5.55
N SER A 271 -17.54 -2.47 6.20
CA SER A 271 -17.80 -2.86 7.58
C SER A 271 -18.01 -4.37 7.72
N ILE A 272 -18.67 -5.02 6.76
CA ILE A 272 -18.81 -6.50 6.74
C ILE A 272 -17.45 -7.16 6.57
N VAL A 273 -16.65 -6.71 5.60
CA VAL A 273 -15.28 -7.22 5.39
C VAL A 273 -14.44 -7.06 6.65
N SER A 274 -14.49 -5.87 7.28
CA SER A 274 -13.82 -5.63 8.56
C SER A 274 -14.25 -6.66 9.61
N MET A 275 -15.56 -6.85 9.81
CA MET A 275 -16.06 -7.80 10.79
C MET A 275 -15.56 -9.22 10.54
N GLY A 276 -15.66 -9.74 9.31
CA GLY A 276 -15.21 -11.10 9.01
C GLY A 276 -13.72 -11.30 9.29
N MET A 277 -12.89 -10.29 9.03
CA MET A 277 -11.46 -10.33 9.36
C MET A 277 -11.16 -10.36 10.87
N PHE A 278 -12.00 -9.74 11.71
CA PHE A 278 -11.84 -9.74 13.17
C PHE A 278 -12.69 -10.76 13.92
N SER A 279 -13.62 -11.44 13.23
CA SER A 279 -14.55 -12.38 13.86
C SER A 279 -13.83 -13.55 14.52
N LYS A 280 -12.57 -13.84 14.17
CA LYS A 280 -11.67 -14.70 14.96
C LYS A 280 -10.21 -14.21 14.89
N PRO A 281 -9.71 -13.44 15.87
CA PRO A 281 -8.35 -12.86 15.84
C PRO A 281 -7.18 -13.87 15.91
N ARG A 282 -7.45 -15.19 15.89
CA ARG A 282 -6.46 -16.25 16.14
C ARG A 282 -6.82 -17.59 15.50
N ILE A 283 -7.52 -17.65 14.37
CA ILE A 283 -7.50 -18.92 13.61
C ILE A 283 -6.12 -19.00 12.99
N ARG A 284 -5.19 -19.71 13.65
CA ARG A 284 -4.10 -20.33 12.90
C ARG A 284 -4.77 -21.12 11.80
N LEU A 285 -4.57 -20.69 10.55
CA LEU A 285 -5.08 -21.42 9.39
C LEU A 285 -4.71 -22.89 9.57
N PRO A 286 -5.63 -23.84 9.30
CA PRO A 286 -5.30 -25.25 9.41
C PRO A 286 -4.00 -25.53 8.64
N MET A 287 -3.10 -26.31 9.23
CA MET A 287 -1.75 -26.54 8.67
C MET A 287 -1.79 -26.97 7.20
N LYS A 288 -2.76 -27.82 6.84
CA LYS A 288 -3.03 -28.23 5.45
C LYS A 288 -3.27 -27.04 4.51
N LEU A 289 -4.09 -26.08 4.94
CA LEU A 289 -4.40 -24.87 4.17
C LEU A 289 -3.18 -23.94 4.06
N GLN A 290 -2.40 -23.81 5.15
CA GLN A 290 -1.14 -23.06 5.11
C GLN A 290 -0.16 -23.65 4.09
N ILE A 291 0.01 -24.96 4.09
CA ILE A 291 0.85 -25.69 3.12
C ILE A 291 0.36 -25.44 1.69
N GLN A 292 -0.96 -25.54 1.45
CA GLN A 292 -1.55 -25.28 0.12
C GLN A 292 -1.32 -23.85 -0.37
N MET A 293 -1.47 -22.85 0.50
CA MET A 293 -1.19 -21.45 0.17
C MET A 293 0.29 -21.25 -0.18
N GLN A 294 1.20 -21.79 0.63
CA GLN A 294 2.63 -21.68 0.43
C GLN A 294 3.11 -22.40 -0.84
N LEU A 295 2.54 -23.57 -1.15
CA LEU A 295 2.79 -24.27 -2.42
C LEU A 295 2.39 -23.41 -3.62
N ARG A 296 1.21 -22.79 -3.59
CA ARG A 296 0.75 -21.89 -4.66
C ARG A 296 1.70 -20.70 -4.84
N LEU A 297 2.10 -20.05 -3.74
CA LEU A 297 3.08 -18.96 -3.76
C LEU A 297 4.40 -19.41 -4.40
N LEU A 298 5.00 -20.50 -3.90
CA LEU A 298 6.29 -20.98 -4.39
C LEU A 298 6.23 -21.40 -5.86
N LYS A 299 5.12 -22.00 -6.31
CA LYS A 299 4.91 -22.33 -7.72
C LYS A 299 4.93 -21.10 -8.61
N MET A 300 4.13 -20.08 -8.26
CA MET A 300 4.09 -18.84 -9.03
C MET A 300 5.43 -18.12 -9.05
N LEU A 301 6.11 -18.08 -7.91
CA LEU A 301 7.45 -17.49 -7.82
C LEU A 301 8.43 -18.27 -8.71
N THR A 302 8.46 -19.59 -8.59
CA THR A 302 9.33 -20.48 -9.38
C THR A 302 9.12 -20.27 -10.88
N MET A 303 7.87 -20.19 -11.35
CA MET A 303 7.56 -19.90 -12.75
C MET A 303 8.11 -18.54 -13.21
N ARG A 304 7.93 -17.50 -12.38
CA ARG A 304 8.43 -16.15 -12.67
C ARG A 304 9.97 -16.10 -12.71
N LEU A 305 10.63 -16.78 -11.79
CA LEU A 305 12.09 -16.85 -11.76
C LEU A 305 12.65 -17.63 -12.96
N GLU A 306 12.02 -18.74 -13.32
CA GLU A 306 12.38 -19.50 -14.52
C GLU A 306 12.22 -18.66 -15.79
N SER A 307 11.15 -17.86 -15.91
CA SER A 307 10.99 -16.95 -17.06
C SER A 307 12.06 -15.86 -17.15
N GLN A 308 12.78 -15.61 -16.06
CA GLN A 308 13.94 -14.71 -16.01
C GLN A 308 15.26 -15.45 -16.31
N GLY A 309 15.22 -16.73 -16.70
CA GLY A 309 16.39 -17.54 -17.02
C GLY A 309 17.12 -18.10 -15.79
N ILE A 310 16.45 -18.15 -14.63
CA ILE A 310 17.07 -18.58 -13.38
C ILE A 310 16.82 -20.06 -13.17
N ASP A 311 17.89 -20.81 -12.88
CA ASP A 311 17.77 -22.23 -12.56
C ASP A 311 17.02 -22.41 -11.22
N VAL A 312 15.84 -22.99 -11.34
CA VAL A 312 14.95 -23.32 -10.24
C VAL A 312 14.60 -24.80 -10.21
N LYS A 313 15.32 -25.65 -10.95
CA LYS A 313 15.08 -27.09 -10.99
C LYS A 313 15.08 -27.71 -9.57
N PRO A 314 16.05 -27.40 -8.69
CA PRO A 314 16.04 -27.93 -7.32
C PRO A 314 14.81 -27.49 -6.50
N VAL A 315 14.33 -26.27 -6.73
CA VAL A 315 13.12 -25.76 -6.06
C VAL A 315 11.88 -26.51 -6.55
N LYS A 316 11.76 -26.75 -7.87
CA LYS A 316 10.65 -27.52 -8.47
C LYS A 316 10.57 -28.93 -7.92
N GLU A 317 11.71 -29.60 -7.76
CA GLU A 317 11.78 -30.95 -7.20
C GLU A 317 11.27 -31.00 -5.75
N LEU A 318 11.65 -30.01 -4.92
CA LEU A 318 11.14 -29.89 -3.55
C LEU A 318 9.65 -29.56 -3.50
N ILE A 319 9.16 -28.70 -4.38
CA ILE A 319 7.72 -28.42 -4.50
C ILE A 319 6.98 -29.71 -4.84
N ALA A 320 7.44 -30.51 -5.81
CA ALA A 320 6.80 -31.78 -6.18
C ALA A 320 6.75 -32.76 -4.99
N LYS A 321 7.85 -32.91 -4.24
CA LYS A 321 7.90 -33.73 -3.03
C LYS A 321 6.91 -33.25 -1.96
N ALA A 322 6.81 -31.94 -1.75
CA ALA A 322 5.86 -31.34 -0.82
C ALA A 322 4.39 -31.62 -1.22
N GLU A 323 4.08 -31.56 -2.52
CA GLU A 323 2.75 -31.89 -3.03
C GLU A 323 2.39 -33.36 -2.83
N ASP A 324 3.32 -34.27 -3.09
CA ASP A 324 3.08 -35.70 -2.92
C ASP A 324 2.91 -36.07 -1.44
N ALA A 325 3.71 -35.49 -0.55
CA ALA A 325 3.52 -35.62 0.89
C ALA A 325 2.13 -35.10 1.34
N LEU A 326 1.72 -33.93 0.82
CA LEU A 326 0.41 -33.36 1.10
C LEU A 326 -0.75 -34.26 0.61
N LYS A 327 -0.63 -34.87 -0.57
CA LYS A 327 -1.61 -35.83 -1.10
C LYS A 327 -1.74 -37.07 -0.21
N ARG A 328 -0.62 -37.56 0.34
CA ARG A 328 -0.60 -38.67 1.31
C ARG A 328 -1.13 -38.28 2.70
N GLY A 329 -1.36 -36.99 2.96
CA GLY A 329 -1.77 -36.49 4.26
C GLY A 329 -0.61 -36.27 5.24
N ASP A 330 0.64 -36.44 4.82
CA ASP A 330 1.82 -36.19 5.65
C ASP A 330 2.15 -34.69 5.65
N LEU A 331 1.50 -33.96 6.56
CA LEU A 331 1.64 -32.51 6.67
C LEU A 331 3.04 -32.09 7.16
N ASN A 332 3.69 -32.91 7.99
CA ASN A 332 5.01 -32.60 8.53
C ASN A 332 6.07 -32.73 7.44
N GLU A 333 6.02 -33.81 6.66
CA GLU A 333 6.92 -34.01 5.53
C GLU A 333 6.70 -32.95 4.44
N ALA A 334 5.45 -32.61 4.14
CA ALA A 334 5.13 -31.54 3.20
C ALA A 334 5.70 -30.18 3.65
N MET A 335 5.57 -29.85 4.94
CA MET A 335 6.12 -28.62 5.52
C MET A 335 7.66 -28.60 5.50
N LYS A 336 8.31 -29.75 5.72
CA LYS A 336 9.77 -29.88 5.61
C LYS A 336 10.25 -29.50 4.21
N TYR A 337 9.71 -30.13 3.17
CA TYR A 337 10.11 -29.83 1.78
C TYR A 337 9.79 -28.39 1.38
N LEU A 338 8.69 -27.81 1.88
CA LEU A 338 8.37 -26.39 1.68
C LEU A 338 9.43 -25.47 2.28
N ASN A 339 9.90 -25.75 3.49
CA ASN A 339 10.93 -24.94 4.14
C ASN A 339 12.28 -25.06 3.43
N GLU A 340 12.63 -26.26 2.95
CA GLU A 340 13.82 -26.46 2.11
C GLU A 340 13.71 -25.66 0.80
N ALA A 341 12.56 -25.69 0.13
CA ALA A 341 12.33 -24.93 -1.10
C ALA A 341 12.45 -23.41 -0.86
N LYS A 342 11.90 -22.92 0.25
CA LYS A 342 12.03 -21.50 0.65
C LYS A 342 13.48 -21.11 0.92
N GLU A 343 14.28 -21.97 1.54
CA GLU A 343 15.70 -21.67 1.78
C GLU A 343 16.48 -21.57 0.45
N LEU A 344 16.20 -22.44 -0.53
CA LEU A 344 16.80 -22.31 -1.86
C LEU A 344 16.40 -20.98 -2.54
N ILE A 345 15.13 -20.57 -2.43
CA ILE A 345 14.69 -19.26 -2.94
C ILE A 345 15.40 -18.10 -2.22
N ARG A 346 15.58 -18.17 -0.89
CA ARG A 346 16.36 -17.18 -0.14
C ARG A 346 17.79 -17.11 -0.65
N GLN A 347 18.41 -18.25 -0.93
CA GLN A 347 19.76 -18.30 -1.48
C GLN A 347 19.82 -17.67 -2.87
N ILE A 348 18.83 -17.93 -3.74
CA ILE A 348 18.71 -17.27 -5.05
C ILE A 348 18.60 -15.75 -4.88
N HIS A 349 17.76 -15.26 -3.95
CA HIS A 349 17.64 -13.82 -3.68
C HIS A 349 18.95 -13.22 -3.16
N ARG A 350 19.62 -13.87 -2.19
CA ARG A 350 20.94 -13.45 -1.68
C ARG A 350 21.99 -13.42 -2.80
N GLY A 351 22.00 -14.42 -3.67
CA GLY A 351 22.89 -14.49 -4.84
C GLY A 351 22.68 -13.32 -5.81
N ARG A 352 21.45 -12.84 -5.98
CA ARG A 352 21.15 -11.63 -6.77
C ARG A 352 21.56 -10.33 -6.09
N VAL A 353 21.62 -10.31 -4.76
CA VAL A 353 22.19 -9.19 -4.00
C VAL A 353 23.74 -9.23 -4.02
N GLY A 354 24.33 -10.41 -4.31
CA GLY A 354 25.75 -10.74 -4.17
C GLY A 354 26.63 -10.64 -5.43
N TRP A 355 26.64 -9.49 -6.12
CA TRP A 355 27.91 -8.90 -6.63
C TRP A 355 28.10 -7.55 -5.94
N ARG A 356 28.22 -7.55 -4.60
CA ARG A 356 28.91 -6.51 -3.83
C ARG A 356 29.42 -7.13 -2.52
N GLY A 357 30.74 -7.21 -2.40
CA GLY A 357 31.44 -7.35 -1.13
C GLY A 357 31.59 -8.77 -0.60
N LYS A 358 32.66 -9.46 -1.04
CA LYS A 358 33.34 -10.42 -0.16
C LYS A 358 33.86 -9.65 1.06
N GLY A 359 33.15 -9.71 2.18
CA GLY A 359 33.75 -9.59 3.51
C GLY A 359 34.07 -10.99 3.98
N LYS A 360 35.34 -11.39 3.85
CA LYS A 360 35.92 -12.59 4.47
C LYS A 360 36.06 -12.37 6.00
N PRO A 361 36.29 -13.45 6.76
CA PRO A 361 35.50 -13.93 7.90
C PRO A 361 35.42 -13.01 9.11
#